data_AF-A0A958D909-F1
#
_entry.id   AF-A0A958D909-F1
#
_cell.length_a   1.000
_cell.length_b   1.000
_cell.length_c   1.000
_cell.angle_alpha   90.00
_cell.angle_beta   90.00
_cell.angle_gamma   90.00
#
_symmetry.space_group_name_H-M   'P 1'
#
loop_
_entity.id
_entity.type
_entity.pdbx_description
1 polymer ?
#
loop_
_entity_poly.entity_id
_entity_poly.type
_entity_poly.pdbx_seq_one_letter_code
_entity_poly.pdbx_strand_id
1 'polypeptide(L)'
;MPSLPQNKVGIVACSGEELPEGTVTRLAALKVLEELRPSETVTICLPLFLAGGEGDRAFARFYPTIAVDGCEKRCAARATELYSNKPAASLLVDDIVAARCLERPRGLRSLSTDSAPLVDAVAEAIAAEVDQLMAARWSRREGTPLEVESIAAPAVSTAACACGSGVPVTTVQIEGRSIQIMALEPILEMAYEQGVRPVPSGDSRETPHARIMDTVRLYNTIPIEEAPLYAAAVAQAWLSYCAGKEASHG
;
A
#
# COMPACT_ATOMS: atom_id res chain seq x y z
N MET A 1 17.09 4.65 15.23
CA MET A 1 15.74 4.04 15.32
C MET A 1 15.91 2.60 15.74
N PRO A 2 15.11 2.09 16.69
CA PRO A 2 15.13 0.66 17.01
C PRO A 2 14.82 -0.17 15.75
N SER A 3 15.45 -1.33 15.61
CA SER A 3 15.20 -2.27 14.52
C SER A 3 13.82 -2.90 14.69
N LEU A 4 12.82 -2.33 14.03
CA LEU A 4 11.45 -2.87 14.01
C LEU A 4 11.34 -3.96 12.94
N PRO A 5 10.57 -5.04 13.20
CA PRO A 5 10.38 -6.11 12.24
C PRO A 5 9.71 -5.58 10.97
N GLN A 6 10.23 -5.97 9.80
CA GLN A 6 9.69 -5.54 8.51
C GLN A 6 8.45 -6.37 8.16
N ASN A 7 7.42 -5.74 7.57
CA ASN A 7 6.17 -6.39 7.14
C ASN A 7 5.42 -7.12 8.25
N LYS A 8 5.11 -6.42 9.34
CA LYS A 8 4.29 -6.95 10.43
C LYS A 8 3.05 -6.08 10.65
N VAL A 9 1.95 -6.72 11.06
CA VAL A 9 0.74 -6.07 11.56
C VAL A 9 0.74 -6.14 13.08
N GLY A 10 0.55 -5.00 13.74
CA GLY A 10 0.41 -4.91 15.19
C GLY A 10 -1.01 -5.25 15.62
N ILE A 11 -1.16 -6.02 16.69
CA ILE A 11 -2.45 -6.29 17.32
C ILE A 11 -2.41 -5.70 18.72
N VAL A 12 -3.31 -4.78 19.01
CA VAL A 12 -3.50 -4.22 20.35
C VAL A 12 -4.85 -4.65 20.90
N ALA A 13 -4.82 -5.63 21.79
CA ALA A 13 -6.00 -6.06 22.53
C ALA A 13 -6.24 -5.13 23.73
N CYS A 14 -7.51 -4.84 24.03
CA CYS A 14 -7.85 -4.13 25.25
C CYS A 14 -7.46 -4.94 26.50
N SER A 15 -7.17 -4.26 27.60
CA SER A 15 -6.73 -4.92 28.85
C SER A 15 -7.79 -5.86 29.41
N GLY A 16 -9.07 -5.52 29.20
CA GLY A 16 -10.17 -6.42 29.51
C GLY A 16 -10.37 -6.78 30.97
N GLU A 17 -9.88 -5.94 31.87
CA GLU A 17 -9.81 -6.25 33.30
C GLU A 17 -11.18 -6.30 34.00
N GLU A 18 -12.20 -5.65 33.41
CA GLU A 18 -13.53 -5.50 34.01
C GLU A 18 -14.61 -6.39 33.38
N LEU A 19 -14.35 -6.99 32.20
CA LEU A 19 -15.37 -7.64 31.37
C LEU A 19 -14.86 -8.93 30.70
N PRO A 20 -15.68 -10.01 30.62
CA PRO A 20 -15.31 -11.24 29.93
C PRO A 20 -14.88 -11.05 28.48
N GLU A 21 -15.53 -10.13 27.77
CA GLU A 21 -15.22 -9.76 26.38
C GLU A 21 -13.77 -9.27 26.22
N GLY A 22 -13.22 -8.65 27.26
CA GLY A 22 -11.82 -8.24 27.25
C GLY A 22 -10.82 -9.38 27.48
N THR A 23 -11.24 -10.49 28.06
CA THR A 23 -10.45 -11.73 28.03
C THR A 23 -10.54 -12.41 26.68
N VAL A 24 -11.70 -12.34 26.02
CA VAL A 24 -11.85 -12.79 24.63
C VAL A 24 -10.86 -12.06 23.71
N THR A 25 -10.73 -10.73 23.80
CA THR A 25 -9.78 -10.00 22.94
C THR A 25 -8.33 -10.47 23.12
N ARG A 26 -7.89 -10.69 24.36
CA ARG A 26 -6.53 -11.14 24.68
C ARG A 26 -6.27 -12.56 24.19
N LEU A 27 -7.22 -13.49 24.39
CA LEU A 27 -7.10 -14.86 23.93
C LEU A 27 -7.15 -14.96 22.40
N ALA A 28 -8.01 -14.17 21.76
CA ALA A 28 -8.09 -14.11 20.30
C ALA A 28 -6.80 -13.55 19.69
N ALA A 29 -6.26 -12.47 20.26
CA ALA A 29 -4.96 -11.93 19.84
C ALA A 29 -3.84 -12.98 20.00
N LEU A 30 -3.79 -13.68 21.13
CA LEU A 30 -2.81 -14.74 21.37
C LEU A 30 -2.91 -15.86 20.33
N LYS A 31 -4.14 -16.33 20.05
CA LYS A 31 -4.39 -17.35 19.03
C LYS A 31 -3.91 -16.90 17.64
N VAL A 32 -4.10 -15.64 17.28
CA VAL A 32 -3.58 -15.12 16.00
C VAL A 32 -2.05 -15.12 15.98
N LEU A 33 -1.43 -14.69 17.08
CA LEU A 33 0.03 -14.60 17.20
C LEU A 33 0.71 -15.97 17.20
N GLU A 34 0.08 -16.99 17.77
CA GLU A 34 0.69 -18.32 17.93
C GLU A 34 0.28 -19.31 16.84
N GLU A 35 -0.96 -19.24 16.37
CA GLU A 35 -1.54 -20.27 15.48
C GLU A 35 -1.84 -19.74 14.07
N LEU A 36 -2.51 -18.58 13.94
CA LEU A 36 -3.05 -18.18 12.64
C LEU A 36 -2.04 -17.42 11.77
N ARG A 37 -1.33 -16.43 12.32
CA ARG A 37 -0.45 -15.51 11.58
C ARG A 37 0.89 -15.23 12.31
N PRO A 38 1.62 -16.24 12.80
CA PRO A 38 2.82 -16.04 13.64
C PRO A 38 3.96 -15.29 12.93
N SER A 39 4.11 -15.49 11.62
CA SER A 39 5.14 -14.82 10.81
C SER A 39 4.76 -13.41 10.39
N GLU A 40 3.52 -12.97 10.59
CA GLU A 40 2.99 -11.72 10.03
C GLU A 40 2.48 -10.75 11.10
N THR A 41 2.30 -11.21 12.33
CA THR A 41 1.77 -10.39 13.42
C THR A 41 2.79 -10.15 14.52
N VAL A 42 2.55 -9.10 15.29
CA VAL A 42 3.20 -8.80 16.58
C VAL A 42 2.15 -8.24 17.53
N THR A 43 2.34 -8.43 18.84
CA THR A 43 1.43 -7.89 19.85
C THR A 43 1.93 -6.54 20.36
N ILE A 44 0.98 -5.68 20.70
CA ILE A 44 1.21 -4.45 21.45
C ILE A 44 0.53 -4.60 22.80
N CYS A 45 1.31 -4.49 23.87
CA CYS A 45 0.78 -4.58 25.23
C CYS A 45 0.15 -3.25 25.61
N LEU A 46 -1.19 -3.17 25.62
CA LEU A 46 -1.90 -1.92 25.92
C LEU A 46 -1.45 -1.26 27.25
N PRO A 47 -1.26 -1.99 28.38
CA PRO A 47 -0.71 -1.40 29.60
C PRO A 47 0.67 -0.73 29.41
N LEU A 48 1.60 -1.37 28.72
CA LEU A 48 2.94 -0.80 28.45
C LEU A 48 2.85 0.38 27.49
N PHE A 49 2.00 0.26 26.47
CA PHE A 49 1.71 1.32 25.52
C PHE A 49 1.18 2.58 26.21
N LEU A 50 0.25 2.43 27.16
CA LEU A 50 -0.28 3.52 27.99
C LEU A 50 0.79 4.10 28.92
N ALA A 51 1.66 3.25 29.49
CA ALA A 51 2.75 3.67 30.37
C ALA A 51 3.91 4.41 29.66
N GLY A 52 3.87 4.55 28.34
CA GLY A 52 4.91 5.26 27.58
C GLY A 52 5.92 4.37 26.87
N GLY A 53 5.59 3.10 26.62
CA GLY A 53 6.45 2.18 25.86
C GLY A 53 6.79 2.72 24.47
N GLU A 54 7.99 3.29 24.32
CA GLU A 54 8.40 3.97 23.08
C GLU A 54 8.45 3.04 21.89
N GLY A 55 8.87 1.78 22.09
CA GLY A 55 8.91 0.76 21.03
C GLY A 55 7.52 0.48 20.45
N ASP A 56 6.53 0.25 21.33
CA ASP A 56 5.17 -0.08 20.91
C ASP A 56 4.47 1.13 20.25
N ARG A 57 4.67 2.34 20.79
CA ARG A 57 4.17 3.59 20.18
C ARG A 57 4.82 3.89 18.84
N ALA A 58 6.13 3.69 18.73
CA ALA A 58 6.83 3.84 17.46
C ALA A 58 6.31 2.83 16.43
N PHE A 59 6.09 1.58 16.83
CA PHE A 59 5.50 0.57 15.95
C PHE A 59 4.13 1.03 15.46
N ALA A 60 3.20 1.35 16.37
CA ALA A 60 1.85 1.74 16.01
C ALA A 60 1.74 3.05 15.20
N ARG A 61 2.78 3.88 15.23
CA ARG A 61 2.84 5.10 14.43
C ARG A 61 3.13 4.83 12.96
N PHE A 62 3.96 3.82 12.66
CA PHE A 62 4.51 3.59 11.33
C PHE A 62 4.01 2.30 10.67
N TYR A 63 3.52 1.35 11.44
CA TYR A 63 3.07 0.04 10.97
C TYR A 63 1.56 -0.13 11.16
N PRO A 64 0.88 -0.88 10.28
CA PRO A 64 -0.55 -1.12 10.39
C PRO A 64 -0.83 -1.80 11.74
N THR A 65 -1.79 -1.26 12.47
CA THR A 65 -2.16 -1.73 13.81
C THR A 65 -3.67 -1.91 13.90
N ILE A 66 -4.09 -3.13 14.29
CA ILE A 66 -5.48 -3.50 14.53
C ILE A 66 -5.76 -3.33 16.02
N ALA A 67 -6.76 -2.52 16.35
CA ALA A 67 -7.26 -2.39 17.71
C ALA A 67 -8.44 -3.35 17.95
N VAL A 68 -8.37 -4.14 19.01
CA VAL A 68 -9.40 -5.13 19.36
C VAL A 68 -9.95 -4.81 20.75
N ASP A 69 -11.20 -4.37 20.80
CA ASP A 69 -11.85 -3.88 22.01
C ASP A 69 -13.01 -4.78 22.44
N GLY A 70 -13.09 -5.05 23.75
CA GLY A 70 -14.18 -5.84 24.33
C GLY A 70 -15.44 -5.05 24.65
N CYS A 71 -15.40 -3.70 24.59
CA CYS A 71 -16.55 -2.86 24.89
C CYS A 71 -16.44 -1.48 24.22
N GLU A 72 -17.55 -0.73 24.23
CA GLU A 72 -17.65 0.60 23.59
C GLU A 72 -16.77 1.69 24.19
N LYS A 73 -16.09 1.44 25.32
CA LYS A 73 -15.05 2.36 25.81
C LYS A 73 -13.89 2.48 24.82
N ARG A 74 -13.67 1.45 23.98
CA ARG A 74 -12.66 1.40 22.91
C ARG A 74 -11.26 1.79 23.37
N CYS A 75 -10.84 1.25 24.51
CA CYS A 75 -9.58 1.63 25.17
C CYS A 75 -8.36 1.40 24.27
N ALA A 76 -8.32 0.30 23.52
CA ALA A 76 -7.23 -0.01 22.62
C ALA A 76 -7.20 0.98 21.45
N ALA A 77 -8.31 1.13 20.72
CA ALA A 77 -8.38 2.03 19.58
C ALA A 77 -8.06 3.49 19.96
N ARG A 78 -8.65 3.98 21.06
CA ARG A 78 -8.43 5.35 21.53
C ARG A 78 -7.00 5.59 21.99
N ALA A 79 -6.39 4.62 22.67
CA ALA A 79 -5.00 4.75 23.09
C ALA A 79 -4.07 4.83 21.86
N THR A 80 -4.26 3.93 20.90
CA THR A 80 -3.47 3.89 19.66
C THR A 80 -3.57 5.21 18.90
N GLU A 81 -4.78 5.73 18.72
CA GLU A 81 -5.00 7.02 18.04
C GLU A 81 -4.38 8.19 18.82
N LEU A 82 -4.55 8.22 20.14
CA LEU A 82 -4.05 9.31 20.99
C LEU A 82 -2.52 9.39 21.03
N TYR A 83 -1.85 8.24 21.14
CA TYR A 83 -0.40 8.20 21.38
C TYR A 83 0.42 7.86 20.13
N SER A 84 -0.21 7.47 19.03
CA SER A 84 0.49 7.02 17.82
C SER A 84 -0.20 7.49 16.54
N ASN A 85 -1.02 6.65 15.92
CA ASN A 85 -1.73 6.94 14.68
C ASN A 85 -3.10 6.24 14.74
N LYS A 86 -4.01 6.60 13.84
CA LYS A 86 -5.31 5.93 13.74
C LYS A 86 -5.10 4.42 13.49
N PRO A 87 -5.80 3.54 14.24
CA PRO A 87 -5.78 2.11 13.95
C PRO A 87 -6.16 1.83 12.50
N ALA A 88 -5.44 0.92 11.85
CA ALA A 88 -5.72 0.50 10.48
C ALA A 88 -7.06 -0.25 10.39
N ALA A 89 -7.41 -0.98 11.46
CA ALA A 89 -8.73 -1.54 11.68
C ALA A 89 -9.09 -1.47 13.18
N SER A 90 -10.38 -1.43 13.48
CA SER A 90 -10.90 -1.45 14.85
C SER A 90 -12.04 -2.45 14.94
N LEU A 91 -11.88 -3.46 15.80
CA LEU A 91 -12.85 -4.52 16.02
C LEU A 91 -13.44 -4.40 17.42
N LEU A 92 -14.76 -4.58 17.53
CA LEU A 92 -15.48 -4.65 18.79
C LEU A 92 -16.10 -6.04 18.95
N VAL A 93 -15.87 -6.68 20.09
CA VAL A 93 -16.37 -8.04 20.35
C VAL A 93 -17.90 -8.11 20.26
N ASP A 94 -18.61 -7.10 20.78
CA ASP A 94 -20.07 -7.04 20.72
C ASP A 94 -20.61 -7.02 19.27
N ASP A 95 -19.91 -6.37 18.34
CA ASP A 95 -20.28 -6.35 16.92
C ASP A 95 -20.17 -7.76 16.30
N ILE A 96 -19.13 -8.51 16.67
CA ILE A 96 -18.89 -9.87 16.18
C ILE A 96 -19.92 -10.84 16.78
N VAL A 97 -20.25 -10.70 18.08
CA VAL A 97 -21.31 -11.46 18.74
C VAL A 97 -22.64 -11.26 18.02
N ALA A 98 -23.01 -10.02 17.72
CA ALA A 98 -24.24 -9.69 17.01
C ALA A 98 -24.23 -10.23 15.57
N ALA A 99 -23.16 -9.99 14.82
CA ALA A 99 -23.05 -10.40 13.42
C ALA A 99 -23.08 -11.93 13.23
N ARG A 100 -22.52 -12.68 14.19
CA ARG A 100 -22.44 -14.16 14.13
C ARG A 100 -23.46 -14.87 15.01
N CYS A 101 -24.37 -14.14 15.67
CA CYS A 101 -25.38 -14.68 16.57
C CYS A 101 -24.79 -15.62 17.65
N LEU A 102 -23.65 -15.23 18.25
CA LEU A 102 -22.94 -16.03 19.24
C LEU A 102 -23.44 -15.75 20.67
N GLU A 103 -23.17 -16.69 21.58
CA GLU A 103 -23.41 -16.45 23.01
C GLU A 103 -22.38 -15.46 23.58
N ARG A 104 -22.82 -14.67 24.56
CA ARG A 104 -21.93 -13.75 25.27
C ARG A 104 -20.98 -14.53 26.19
N PRO A 105 -19.71 -14.11 26.29
CA PRO A 105 -18.73 -14.80 27.10
C PRO A 105 -19.05 -14.66 28.59
N ARG A 106 -18.69 -15.68 29.37
CA ARG A 106 -18.80 -15.64 30.84
C ARG A 106 -17.48 -15.97 31.48
N GLY A 107 -17.26 -15.41 32.67
CA GLY A 107 -16.01 -15.53 33.41
C GLY A 107 -15.04 -14.41 33.07
N LEU A 108 -14.46 -13.79 34.10
CA LEU A 108 -13.58 -12.64 33.90
C LEU A 108 -12.17 -13.06 33.49
N ARG A 109 -11.47 -13.83 34.34
CA ARG A 109 -10.07 -14.23 34.11
C ARG A 109 -9.92 -15.56 33.40
N SER A 110 -10.89 -16.45 33.61
CA SER A 110 -11.00 -17.72 32.89
C SER A 110 -12.39 -17.74 32.28
N LEU A 111 -12.43 -17.80 30.96
CA LEU A 111 -13.68 -17.96 30.25
C LEU A 111 -14.25 -19.35 30.53
N SER A 112 -15.58 -19.48 30.49
CA SER A 112 -16.22 -20.79 30.42
C SER A 112 -15.93 -21.45 29.08
N THR A 113 -15.97 -22.78 29.05
CA THR A 113 -15.61 -23.58 27.86
C THR A 113 -16.52 -23.30 26.65
N ASP A 114 -17.73 -22.82 26.90
CA ASP A 114 -18.69 -22.35 25.89
C ASP A 114 -18.25 -21.08 25.15
N SER A 115 -17.22 -20.37 25.65
CA SER A 115 -16.74 -19.12 25.05
C SER A 115 -15.69 -19.35 23.94
N ALA A 116 -15.24 -20.59 23.75
CA ALA A 116 -14.26 -20.95 22.72
C ALA A 116 -14.69 -20.55 21.29
N PRO A 117 -15.95 -20.79 20.85
CA PRO A 117 -16.41 -20.35 19.53
C PRO A 117 -16.32 -18.84 19.32
N LEU A 118 -16.52 -18.04 20.38
CA LEU A 118 -16.39 -16.59 20.30
C LEU A 118 -14.92 -16.16 20.19
N VAL A 119 -14.02 -16.78 20.96
CA VAL A 119 -12.57 -16.54 20.82
C VAL A 119 -12.11 -16.85 19.40
N ASP A 120 -12.55 -17.99 18.85
CA ASP A 120 -12.22 -18.39 17.47
C ASP A 120 -12.77 -17.39 16.46
N ALA A 121 -14.02 -16.97 16.60
CA ALA A 121 -14.63 -15.99 15.71
C ALA A 121 -13.91 -14.63 15.71
N VAL A 122 -13.48 -14.16 16.88
CA VAL A 122 -12.71 -12.90 16.99
C VAL A 122 -11.31 -13.09 16.41
N ALA A 123 -10.66 -14.23 16.65
CA ALA A 123 -9.34 -14.53 16.09
C ALA A 123 -9.37 -14.58 14.55
N GLU A 124 -10.40 -15.21 13.97
CA GLU A 124 -10.63 -15.23 12.52
C GLU A 124 -10.86 -13.83 11.96
N ALA A 125 -11.64 -12.99 12.64
CA ALA A 125 -11.86 -11.61 12.22
C ALA A 125 -10.56 -10.81 12.22
N ILE A 126 -9.72 -10.95 13.26
CA ILE A 126 -8.40 -10.34 13.30
C ILE A 126 -7.52 -10.86 12.16
N ALA A 127 -7.49 -12.17 11.93
CA ALA A 127 -6.67 -12.76 10.85
C ALA A 127 -7.09 -12.26 9.46
N ALA A 128 -8.39 -12.10 9.22
CA ALA A 128 -8.90 -11.54 7.96
C ALA A 128 -8.45 -10.08 7.75
N GLU A 129 -8.45 -9.26 8.81
CA GLU A 129 -7.90 -7.90 8.76
C GLU A 129 -6.38 -7.91 8.52
N VAL A 130 -5.65 -8.84 9.16
CA VAL A 130 -4.21 -9.01 8.90
C VAL A 130 -3.96 -9.33 7.43
N ASP A 131 -4.70 -10.27 6.84
CA ASP A 131 -4.55 -10.65 5.43
C ASP A 131 -4.76 -9.46 4.49
N GLN A 132 -5.81 -8.66 4.75
CA GLN A 132 -6.09 -7.45 3.99
C GLN A 132 -4.96 -6.42 4.11
N LEU A 133 -4.45 -6.20 5.32
CA LEU A 133 -3.38 -5.24 5.57
C LEU A 133 -2.03 -5.69 5.01
N MET A 134 -1.77 -7.00 4.96
CA MET A 134 -0.58 -7.57 4.34
C MET A 134 -0.63 -7.49 2.81
N ALA A 135 -1.82 -7.56 2.22
CA ALA A 135 -2.01 -7.37 0.78
C ALA A 135 -1.92 -5.89 0.36
N ALA A 136 -2.22 -4.95 1.26
CA ALA A 136 -2.14 -3.52 1.00
C ALA A 136 -0.70 -2.99 0.97
N ARG A 137 -0.41 -2.01 0.10
CA ARG A 137 0.86 -1.27 0.16
C ARG A 137 0.77 -0.24 1.30
N TRP A 138 1.73 -0.24 2.22
CA TRP A 138 1.73 0.63 3.41
C TRP A 138 2.94 1.58 3.43
N SER A 139 2.70 2.87 3.65
CA SER A 139 3.76 3.88 3.80
C SER A 139 4.34 3.79 5.21
N ARG A 140 5.55 3.24 5.36
CA ARG A 140 6.23 3.17 6.67
C ARG A 140 6.76 4.52 7.16
N ARG A 141 6.76 5.54 6.29
CA ARG A 141 7.15 6.92 6.66
C ARG A 141 5.95 7.68 7.22
N GLU A 142 4.80 7.53 6.59
CA GLU A 142 3.59 8.31 6.91
C GLU A 142 2.61 7.54 7.79
N GLY A 143 2.75 6.21 7.89
CA GLY A 143 1.90 5.36 8.72
C GLY A 143 0.49 5.20 8.16
N THR A 144 0.33 5.28 6.84
CA THR A 144 -0.96 5.21 6.14
C THR A 144 -0.90 4.19 5.01
N PRO A 145 -2.05 3.62 4.59
CA PRO A 145 -2.13 2.91 3.32
C PRO A 145 -1.64 3.84 2.21
N LEU A 146 -0.78 3.33 1.33
CA LEU A 146 -0.55 3.99 0.05
C LEU A 146 -1.82 3.79 -0.76
N GLU A 147 -2.55 4.88 -1.02
CA GLU A 147 -3.72 4.82 -1.89
C GLU A 147 -3.30 4.15 -3.20
N VAL A 148 -3.94 3.04 -3.52
CA VAL A 148 -3.98 2.56 -4.89
C VAL A 148 -4.92 3.52 -5.58
N GLU A 149 -4.41 4.66 -6.03
CA GLU A 149 -5.16 5.55 -6.90
C GLU A 149 -5.74 4.70 -8.03
N SER A 150 -7.08 4.77 -8.13
CA SER A 150 -7.93 4.20 -9.16
C SER A 150 -7.18 4.02 -10.49
N ILE A 151 -7.25 2.80 -11.02
CA ILE A 151 -6.77 2.36 -12.34
C ILE A 151 -6.95 3.48 -13.38
N ALA A 152 -5.88 4.25 -13.61
CA ALA A 152 -5.71 5.14 -14.75
C ALA A 152 -4.45 4.66 -15.46
N ALA A 153 -4.67 3.82 -16.49
CA ALA A 153 -3.66 3.11 -17.27
C ALA A 153 -2.72 2.20 -16.43
N PRO A 154 -2.12 1.15 -17.00
CA PRO A 154 -1.18 0.33 -16.27
C PRO A 154 0.00 1.23 -15.85
N ALA A 155 0.14 1.47 -14.55
CA ALA A 155 1.31 2.13 -14.01
C ALA A 155 2.54 1.34 -14.47
N VAL A 156 3.38 1.99 -15.27
CA VAL A 156 4.61 1.39 -15.76
C VAL A 156 5.48 1.07 -14.55
N SER A 157 5.91 -0.18 -14.41
CA SER A 157 6.68 -0.68 -13.27
C SER A 157 7.90 0.21 -12.99
N THR A 158 7.89 0.95 -11.89
CA THR A 158 9.00 1.80 -11.45
C THR A 158 10.07 0.99 -10.72
N ALA A 159 10.59 -0.06 -11.38
CA ALA A 159 11.73 -0.80 -10.86
C ALA A 159 12.92 0.17 -10.66
N ALA A 160 13.42 0.27 -9.42
CA ALA A 160 14.51 1.16 -9.08
C ALA A 160 15.87 0.50 -9.35
N CYS A 161 16.78 1.23 -10.00
CA CYS A 161 18.19 0.84 -10.11
C CYS A 161 18.91 0.92 -8.75
N ALA A 162 20.03 0.21 -8.60
CA ALA A 162 20.82 0.18 -7.37
C ALA A 162 21.33 1.56 -6.90
N CYS A 163 21.38 2.56 -7.79
CA CYS A 163 21.70 3.95 -7.46
C CYS A 163 20.52 4.75 -6.85
N GLY A 164 19.31 4.16 -6.79
CA GLY A 164 18.12 4.78 -6.22
C GLY A 164 17.40 5.77 -7.14
N SER A 165 17.91 6.05 -8.35
CA SER A 165 17.35 7.10 -9.23
C SER A 165 16.11 6.68 -10.03
N GLY A 166 15.75 5.39 -10.03
CA GLY A 166 14.68 4.87 -10.91
C GLY A 166 14.97 5.07 -12.40
N VAL A 167 14.14 4.49 -13.26
CA VAL A 167 14.09 4.88 -14.68
C VAL A 167 13.07 6.01 -14.79
N PRO A 168 13.39 7.16 -15.41
CA PRO A 168 12.47 8.28 -15.51
C PRO A 168 11.21 7.87 -16.29
N VAL A 169 10.05 8.33 -15.85
CA VAL A 169 8.75 8.09 -16.50
C VAL A 169 8.17 9.43 -16.92
N THR A 170 7.90 9.60 -18.21
CA THR A 170 7.28 10.80 -18.75
C THR A 170 5.80 10.55 -19.00
N THR A 171 4.96 11.50 -18.62
CA THR A 171 3.51 11.45 -18.88
C THR A 171 3.17 12.33 -20.08
N VAL A 172 2.54 11.75 -21.10
CA VAL A 172 2.10 12.44 -22.32
C VAL A 172 0.58 12.42 -22.39
N GLN A 173 -0.04 13.58 -22.62
CA GLN A 173 -1.49 13.70 -22.83
C GLN A 173 -1.80 13.60 -24.34
N ILE A 174 -2.64 12.64 -24.73
CA ILE A 174 -3.14 12.44 -26.10
C ILE A 174 -4.65 12.23 -26.04
N GLU A 175 -5.42 13.02 -26.80
CA GLU A 175 -6.89 12.89 -26.90
C GLU A 175 -7.61 12.83 -25.54
N GLY A 176 -7.12 13.58 -24.55
CA GLY A 176 -7.66 13.60 -23.18
C GLY A 176 -7.30 12.37 -22.33
N ARG A 177 -6.44 11.49 -22.83
CA ARG A 177 -5.89 10.34 -22.11
C ARG A 177 -4.44 10.59 -21.69
N SER A 178 -4.13 10.21 -20.46
CA SER A 178 -2.79 10.29 -19.88
C SER A 178 -2.04 8.98 -20.12
N ILE A 179 -0.91 9.03 -20.82
CA ILE A 179 -0.09 7.85 -21.15
C ILE A 179 1.27 8.00 -20.46
N GLN A 180 1.69 6.97 -19.73
CA GLN A 180 3.01 6.92 -19.12
C GLN A 180 3.98 6.14 -20.00
N ILE A 181 5.16 6.71 -20.24
CA ILE A 181 6.22 6.10 -21.06
C ILE A 181 7.53 6.14 -20.27
N MET A 182 8.07 4.97 -19.95
CA MET A 182 9.36 4.81 -19.30
C MET A 182 10.50 5.16 -20.26
N ALA A 183 11.51 5.85 -19.73
CA ALA A 183 12.73 6.28 -20.39
C ALA A 183 12.52 7.23 -21.59
N LEU A 184 11.34 7.83 -21.76
CA LEU A 184 11.03 8.64 -22.94
C LEU A 184 12.03 9.79 -23.13
N GLU A 185 12.25 10.64 -22.11
CA GLU A 185 13.18 11.77 -22.21
C GLU A 185 14.61 11.36 -22.62
N PRO A 186 15.28 10.39 -21.95
CA PRO A 186 16.57 9.87 -22.40
C PRO A 186 16.55 9.31 -23.83
N ILE A 187 15.46 8.63 -24.22
CA ILE A 187 15.31 8.08 -25.57
C ILE A 187 15.22 9.21 -26.61
N LEU A 188 14.48 10.29 -26.32
CA LEU A 188 14.39 11.46 -27.20
C LEU A 188 15.75 12.17 -27.31
N GLU A 189 16.46 12.33 -26.19
CA GLU A 189 17.80 12.91 -26.19
C GLU A 189 18.78 12.09 -27.03
N MET A 190 18.82 10.78 -26.81
CA MET A 190 19.64 9.85 -27.59
C MET A 190 19.29 9.93 -29.09
N ALA A 191 18.01 9.98 -29.46
CA ALA A 191 17.60 10.10 -30.85
C ALA A 191 18.07 11.43 -31.48
N TYR A 192 17.99 12.54 -30.73
CA TYR A 192 18.45 13.84 -31.17
C TYR A 192 19.98 13.88 -31.37
N GLU A 193 20.74 13.30 -30.44
CA GLU A 193 22.20 13.17 -30.55
C GLU A 193 22.63 12.28 -31.72
N GLN A 194 21.86 11.24 -32.02
CA GLN A 194 22.06 10.36 -33.19
C GLN A 194 21.67 11.03 -34.53
N GLY A 195 21.32 12.32 -34.53
CA GLY A 195 20.99 13.06 -35.74
C GLY A 195 19.59 12.79 -36.28
N VAL A 196 18.71 12.12 -35.52
CA VAL A 196 17.29 12.02 -35.88
C VAL A 196 16.69 13.43 -35.82
N ARG A 197 15.98 13.84 -36.87
CA ARG A 197 15.36 15.16 -36.99
C ARG A 197 13.90 15.02 -37.43
N PRO A 198 13.02 15.96 -37.06
CA PRO A 198 11.65 15.96 -37.54
C PRO A 198 11.65 16.17 -39.06
N VAL A 199 10.94 15.31 -39.78
CA VAL A 199 10.76 15.42 -41.24
C VAL A 199 9.35 15.99 -41.46
N PRO A 200 9.19 17.05 -42.29
CA PRO A 200 7.87 17.55 -42.65
C PRO A 200 7.10 16.42 -43.35
N SER A 201 5.83 16.26 -43.01
CA SER A 201 4.94 15.19 -43.47
C SER A 201 4.96 15.07 -45.00
N GLY A 202 5.77 14.13 -45.50
CA GLY A 202 6.03 13.90 -46.92
C GLY A 202 6.98 12.73 -47.11
N ASP A 203 6.41 11.56 -47.37
CA ASP A 203 6.97 10.42 -48.13
C ASP A 203 8.37 9.88 -47.71
N SER A 204 8.59 9.67 -46.41
CA SER A 204 9.67 8.77 -45.94
C SER A 204 9.07 7.42 -45.51
N ARG A 205 9.58 6.31 -46.07
CA ARG A 205 9.12 4.94 -45.77
C ARG A 205 9.24 4.56 -44.29
N GLU A 206 10.06 5.28 -43.54
CA GLU A 206 10.12 5.25 -42.08
C GLU A 206 10.08 6.69 -41.56
N THR A 207 9.19 6.95 -40.62
CA THR A 207 9.12 8.26 -39.95
C THR A 207 10.13 8.28 -38.79
N PRO A 208 10.73 9.44 -38.47
CA PRO A 208 11.66 9.59 -37.34
C PRO A 208 11.12 9.03 -36.02
N HIS A 209 9.81 9.17 -35.78
CA HIS A 209 9.14 8.66 -34.59
C HIS A 209 8.98 7.13 -34.59
N ALA A 210 8.96 6.45 -35.74
CA ALA A 210 8.95 4.98 -35.80
C ALA A 210 10.24 4.39 -35.21
N ARG A 211 11.40 4.99 -35.53
CA ARG A 211 12.70 4.56 -34.96
C ARG A 211 12.78 4.80 -33.44
N ILE A 212 12.21 5.91 -32.98
CA ILE A 212 12.09 6.21 -31.54
C ILE A 212 11.20 5.17 -30.87
N MET A 213 10.09 4.81 -31.53
CA MET A 213 9.12 3.83 -31.04
C MET A 213 9.74 2.44 -30.84
N ASP A 214 10.68 2.01 -31.70
CA ASP A 214 11.39 0.75 -31.52
C ASP A 214 12.18 0.71 -30.20
N THR A 215 12.82 1.81 -29.84
CA THR A 215 13.54 1.93 -28.56
C THR A 215 12.55 1.99 -27.39
N VAL A 216 11.43 2.72 -27.54
CA VAL A 216 10.39 2.79 -26.50
C VAL A 216 9.83 1.40 -26.16
N ARG A 217 9.65 0.53 -27.17
CA ARG A 217 9.18 -0.85 -26.98
C ARG A 217 10.15 -1.74 -26.19
N LEU A 218 11.42 -1.38 -26.06
CA LEU A 218 12.39 -2.12 -25.23
C LEU A 218 12.11 -1.96 -23.73
N TYR A 219 11.51 -0.84 -23.33
CA TYR A 219 11.29 -0.48 -21.93
C TYR A 219 9.80 -0.50 -21.53
N ASN A 220 8.89 -0.58 -22.50
CA ASN A 220 7.45 -0.45 -22.28
C ASN A 220 6.71 -1.64 -22.90
N THR A 221 5.93 -2.35 -22.09
CA THR A 221 4.98 -3.35 -22.59
C THR A 221 3.76 -2.60 -23.11
N ILE A 222 3.60 -2.55 -24.44
CA ILE A 222 2.52 -1.80 -25.09
C ILE A 222 1.49 -2.80 -25.65
N PRO A 223 0.26 -2.80 -25.13
CA PRO A 223 -0.83 -3.60 -25.69
C PRO A 223 -1.05 -3.28 -27.17
N ILE A 224 -1.42 -4.29 -27.97
CA ILE A 224 -1.57 -4.14 -29.43
C ILE A 224 -2.64 -3.08 -29.75
N GLU A 225 -3.72 -3.08 -28.97
CA GLU A 225 -4.83 -2.14 -29.03
C GLU A 225 -4.42 -0.68 -28.72
N GLU A 226 -3.35 -0.48 -27.94
CA GLU A 226 -2.84 0.85 -27.56
C GLU A 226 -1.68 1.31 -28.43
N ALA A 227 -1.18 0.47 -29.34
CA ALA A 227 -0.05 0.80 -30.20
C ALA A 227 -0.22 2.09 -31.03
N PRO A 228 -1.38 2.41 -31.63
CA PRO A 228 -1.60 3.68 -32.32
C PRO A 228 -1.53 4.89 -31.38
N LEU A 229 -2.05 4.72 -30.16
CA LEU A 229 -2.08 5.76 -29.13
C LEU A 229 -0.67 6.09 -28.62
N TYR A 230 0.15 5.07 -28.34
CA TYR A 230 1.55 5.27 -27.98
C TYR A 230 2.36 5.88 -29.13
N ALA A 231 2.11 5.48 -30.38
CA ALA A 231 2.79 6.08 -31.53
C ALA A 231 2.50 7.59 -31.65
N ALA A 232 1.23 7.99 -31.46
CA ALA A 232 0.84 9.39 -31.40
C ALA A 232 1.50 10.15 -30.24
N ALA A 233 1.57 9.52 -29.06
CA ALA A 233 2.23 10.08 -27.88
C ALA A 233 3.72 10.35 -28.12
N VAL A 234 4.45 9.37 -28.68
CA VAL A 234 5.86 9.49 -29.01
C VAL A 234 6.09 10.56 -30.08
N ALA A 235 5.24 10.62 -31.11
CA ALA A 235 5.34 11.62 -32.15
C ALA A 235 5.16 13.05 -31.60
N GLN A 236 4.16 13.28 -30.74
CA GLN A 236 3.91 14.57 -30.10
C GLN A 236 5.06 14.97 -29.16
N ALA A 237 5.56 14.03 -28.36
CA ALA A 237 6.67 14.27 -27.45
C ALA A 237 7.95 14.62 -28.22
N TRP A 238 8.21 13.94 -29.33
CA TRP A 238 9.37 14.20 -30.20
C TRP A 238 9.33 15.61 -30.81
N LEU A 239 8.19 16.02 -31.36
CA LEU A 239 8.04 17.36 -31.92
C LEU A 239 8.26 18.45 -30.86
N SER A 240 7.67 18.27 -29.67
CA SER A 240 7.85 19.18 -28.54
C SER A 240 9.31 19.27 -28.09
N TYR A 241 10.00 18.12 -28.02
CA TYR A 241 11.40 18.04 -27.64
C TYR A 241 12.31 18.78 -28.61
N CYS A 242 12.13 18.57 -29.93
CA CYS A 242 12.91 19.25 -30.96
C CYS A 242 12.71 20.78 -30.91
N ALA A 243 11.46 21.24 -30.80
CA ALA A 243 11.16 22.68 -30.68
C ALA A 243 11.86 23.32 -29.46
N GLY A 244 11.92 22.60 -28.33
CA GLY A 244 12.64 23.06 -27.13
C GLY A 244 14.15 23.14 -27.28
N LYS A 245 14.78 22.20 -28.01
CA LYS A 245 16.23 22.22 -28.28
C LYS A 245 16.61 23.32 -29.28
N GLU A 246 15.77 23.59 -30.27
CA GLU A 246 15.97 24.69 -31.23
C GLU A 246 15.85 26.08 -30.57
N ALA A 247 14.91 26.25 -29.63
CA ALA A 247 14.75 27.50 -28.88
C ALA A 247 15.85 27.78 -27.84
N SER A 248 16.61 26.77 -27.43
CA SER A 248 17.71 26.90 -26.45
C SER A 248 19.10 27.09 -27.10
N HIS A 249 19.19 26.97 -28.42
CA HIS A 249 20.41 27.13 -29.20
C HIS A 249 20.33 28.26 -30.24
N GLY A 250 19.25 29.05 -30.25
CA GLY A 250 19.09 30.29 -31.02
C GLY A 250 19.24 31.52 -30.14
#